data_AF-A0A4Y2IGR2-F1
#
_entry.id   AF-A0A4Y2IGR2-F1
#
_cell.length_a   1.000
_cell.length_b   1.000
_cell.length_c   1.000
_cell.angle_alpha   90.00
_cell.angle_beta   90.00
_cell.angle_gamma   90.00
#
_symmetry.space_group_name_H-M   'P 1'
#
loop_
_entity.id
_entity.type
_entity.pdbx_description
1 polymer ?
#
loop_
_entity_poly.entity_id
_entity_poly.type
_entity_poly.pdbx_seq_one_letter_code
_entity_poly.pdbx_strand_id
1 'polypeptide(L)'
;MALVCTGCHEICTIVRGPRHNYQIHVRAFIAWSEIKEELARGQSPADRHDLIARVFRQKLIKLIHIITKSCIYGDVNCWMYSIEWQKRDFPRAHILIRLKEKIRRADVHNFIRAEIPDIQKGPVLFEIASKHMIYGPCGALNMKYPCMKDKKCPKRYRREMICETQTAEDGYPLYRRRNPNKEAV
;
A
#
# COMPACT_ATOMS: atom_id res chain seq x y z
N MET A 1 -10.06 -0.76 -5.94
CA MET A 1 -9.84 -0.08 -4.65
C MET A 1 -8.45 -0.45 -4.13
N ALA A 2 -7.51 0.49 -4.10
CA ALA A 2 -6.25 0.29 -3.39
C ALA A 2 -6.30 0.94 -2.03
N LEU A 3 -5.97 0.16 -1.00
CA LEU A 3 -5.72 0.69 0.34
C LEU A 3 -4.34 1.34 0.38
N VAL A 4 -4.31 2.61 0.76
CA VAL A 4 -3.07 3.29 1.14
C VAL A 4 -2.82 3.04 2.63
N CYS A 5 -1.66 2.45 2.93
CA CYS A 5 -1.24 2.13 4.30
C CYS A 5 -1.27 3.38 5.20
N THR A 6 -1.78 3.25 6.42
CA THR A 6 -1.90 4.37 7.38
C THR A 6 -0.69 4.51 8.31
N GLY A 7 0.33 3.65 8.17
CA GLY A 7 1.54 3.66 9.00
C GLY A 7 2.86 3.80 8.25
N CYS A 8 3.95 3.97 9.00
CA CYS A 8 5.30 4.27 8.49
C CYS A 8 5.95 3.17 7.64
N HIS A 9 5.39 1.97 7.60
CA HIS A 9 5.83 0.89 6.70
C HIS A 9 4.73 0.68 5.66
N GLU A 10 4.90 1.32 4.51
CA GLU A 10 3.92 1.24 3.44
C GLU A 10 3.98 -0.15 2.77
N ILE A 11 2.84 -0.85 2.78
CA ILE A 11 2.65 -2.13 2.10
C ILE A 11 2.19 -1.91 0.66
N CYS A 12 1.29 -0.94 0.45
CA CYS A 12 0.81 -0.54 -0.85
C CYS A 12 0.54 0.98 -0.90
N THR A 13 1.01 1.66 -1.94
CA THR A 13 0.81 3.10 -2.18
C THR A 13 0.56 3.31 -3.67
N ILE A 14 -0.49 4.06 -4.05
CA ILE A 14 -0.78 4.41 -5.46
C ILE A 14 -0.60 5.90 -5.71
N VAL A 15 0.51 6.31 -6.30
CA VAL A 15 0.78 7.70 -6.65
C VAL A 15 0.26 8.00 -8.06
N ARG A 16 -0.49 9.09 -8.21
CA ARG A 16 -0.87 9.61 -9.53
C ARG A 16 0.31 10.39 -10.11
N GLY A 17 0.85 9.92 -11.22
CA GLY A 17 1.88 10.62 -11.99
C GLY A 17 1.29 11.54 -13.07
N PRO A 18 2.16 12.36 -13.72
CA PRO A 18 1.77 13.16 -14.88
C PRO A 18 1.31 12.26 -16.05
N ARG A 19 0.48 12.81 -16.95
CA ARG A 19 0.06 12.19 -18.22
C ARG A 19 -0.54 10.77 -18.10
N HIS A 20 -1.47 10.55 -17.16
CA HIS A 20 -2.26 9.30 -17.03
C HIS A 20 -1.50 8.12 -16.41
N ASN A 21 -0.34 8.38 -15.82
CA ASN A 21 0.47 7.36 -15.18
C ASN A 21 0.03 7.17 -13.71
N TYR A 22 0.08 5.92 -13.24
CA TYR A 22 -0.13 5.55 -11.85
C TYR A 22 1.01 4.66 -11.40
N GLN A 23 1.62 4.99 -10.28
CA GLN A 23 2.69 4.21 -9.68
C GLN A 23 2.16 3.49 -8.46
N ILE A 24 2.13 2.16 -8.52
CA ILE A 24 1.74 1.27 -7.43
C ILE A 24 3.01 0.70 -6.82
N HIS A 25 3.24 1.01 -5.55
CA HIS A 25 4.30 0.38 -4.77
C HIS A 25 3.73 -0.83 -4.05
N VAL A 26 4.41 -1.97 -4.09
CA VAL A 26 4.01 -3.18 -3.35
C VAL A 26 5.23 -3.73 -2.63
N ARG A 27 5.14 -3.97 -1.32
CA ARG A 27 6.21 -4.60 -0.54
C ARG A 27 5.86 -6.04 -0.20
N ALA A 28 6.83 -6.95 -0.29
CA ALA A 28 6.64 -8.31 0.19
C ALA A 28 6.45 -8.34 1.71
N PHE A 29 5.73 -9.36 2.18
CA PHE A 29 5.34 -9.46 3.58
C PHE A 29 5.56 -10.87 4.13
N ILE A 30 6.30 -10.96 5.24
CA ILE A 30 6.73 -12.24 5.82
C ILE A 30 5.63 -13.03 6.52
N ALA A 31 4.49 -12.41 6.85
CA ALA A 31 3.41 -13.14 7.50
C ALA A 31 2.44 -13.80 6.51
N TRP A 32 2.80 -13.87 5.22
CA TRP A 32 2.11 -14.70 4.24
C TRP A 32 2.17 -16.18 4.64
N SER A 33 1.00 -16.83 4.63
CA SER A 33 0.85 -18.22 5.06
C SER A 33 1.71 -19.15 4.20
N GLU A 34 1.82 -18.87 2.89
CA GLU A 34 2.63 -19.67 1.96
C GLU A 34 4.12 -19.67 2.32
N ILE A 35 4.63 -18.65 3.02
CA ILE A 35 6.00 -18.67 3.54
C ILE A 35 6.06 -19.54 4.80
N LYS A 36 5.12 -19.36 5.72
CA LYS A 36 5.12 -20.07 7.02
C LYS A 36 4.94 -21.57 6.88
N GLU A 37 4.10 -21.99 5.94
CA GLU A 37 3.80 -23.41 5.68
C GLU A 37 5.01 -24.16 5.09
N GLU A 38 5.88 -23.45 4.37
CA GLU A 38 7.07 -24.01 3.70
C GLU A 38 8.36 -23.91 4.54
N LEU A 39 8.29 -23.32 5.73
CA LEU A 39 9.43 -23.25 6.65
C LEU A 39 9.62 -24.58 7.37
N ALA A 40 10.85 -25.11 7.35
CA ALA A 40 11.19 -26.25 8.18
C ALA A 40 11.22 -25.88 9.66
N ARG A 41 11.14 -26.87 10.55
CA ARG A 41 11.18 -26.66 12.00
C ARG A 41 12.46 -25.91 12.39
N GLY A 42 12.30 -24.79 13.08
CA GLY A 42 13.40 -23.93 13.53
C GLY A 42 13.88 -22.91 12.50
N GLN A 43 13.37 -22.92 11.27
CA GLN A 43 13.66 -21.87 10.28
C GLN A 43 12.78 -20.64 10.52
N SER A 44 13.36 -19.47 10.28
CA SER A 44 12.65 -18.21 10.17
C SER A 44 12.56 -17.77 8.70
N PRO A 45 11.61 -16.89 8.35
CA PRO A 45 11.56 -16.31 7.00
C PRO A 45 12.88 -15.64 6.58
N ALA A 46 13.63 -15.08 7.52
CA ALA A 46 14.91 -14.44 7.25
C ALA A 46 15.99 -15.43 6.77
N ASP A 47 15.83 -16.72 7.06
CA ASP A 47 16.76 -17.77 6.63
C ASP A 47 16.48 -18.25 5.20
N ARG A 48 15.29 -17.93 4.67
CA ARG A 48 14.77 -18.47 3.39
C ARG A 48 14.37 -17.37 2.41
N HIS A 49 15.37 -16.58 2.00
CA HIS A 49 15.21 -15.53 0.99
C HIS A 49 14.66 -16.07 -0.35
N ASP A 50 14.96 -17.32 -0.70
CA ASP A 50 14.43 -18.00 -1.89
C ASP A 50 12.91 -18.17 -1.83
N LEU A 51 12.36 -18.56 -0.67
CA LEU A 51 10.91 -18.69 -0.47
C LEU A 51 10.23 -17.33 -0.58
N ILE A 52 10.78 -16.31 0.09
CA ILE A 52 10.28 -14.94 0.00
C ILE A 52 10.23 -14.48 -1.45
N ALA A 53 11.30 -14.71 -2.22
CA ALA A 53 11.39 -14.32 -3.63
C ALA A 53 10.33 -15.01 -4.49
N ARG A 54 10.13 -16.32 -4.30
CA ARG A 54 9.17 -17.12 -5.07
C ARG A 54 7.74 -16.69 -4.78
N VAL A 55 7.36 -16.60 -3.51
CA VAL A 55 6.01 -16.18 -3.11
C VAL A 55 5.74 -14.75 -3.54
N PHE A 56 6.70 -13.85 -3.39
CA PHE A 56 6.59 -12.46 -3.86
C PHE A 56 6.33 -12.39 -5.36
N ARG A 57 7.13 -13.10 -6.17
CA ARG A 57 6.95 -13.13 -7.63
C ARG A 57 5.57 -13.65 -8.03
N GLN A 58 5.09 -14.72 -7.40
CA GLN A 58 3.77 -15.27 -7.70
C GLN A 58 2.65 -14.27 -7.39
N LYS A 59 2.69 -13.62 -6.22
CA LYS A 59 1.69 -12.61 -5.84
C LYS A 59 1.77 -11.36 -6.74
N LEU A 60 2.98 -10.93 -7.12
CA LEU A 60 3.19 -9.82 -8.04
C LEU A 60 2.57 -10.10 -9.41
N ILE A 61 2.80 -11.29 -9.98
CA ILE A 61 2.20 -11.69 -11.27
C ILE A 61 0.67 -11.73 -11.16
N LYS A 62 0.13 -12.32 -10.09
CA LYS A 62 -1.33 -12.33 -9.85
C LYS A 62 -1.89 -10.91 -9.79
N LEU A 63 -1.22 -10.00 -9.08
CA LEU A 63 -1.63 -8.60 -9.00
C LEU A 63 -1.61 -7.90 -10.37
N ILE A 64 -0.54 -8.09 -11.16
CA ILE A 64 -0.45 -7.53 -12.51
C ILE A 64 -1.59 -8.07 -13.39
N HIS A 65 -1.92 -9.35 -13.30
CA HIS A 65 -3.05 -9.93 -14.04
C HIS A 65 -4.39 -9.33 -13.60
N ILE A 66 -4.64 -9.17 -12.30
CA ILE A 66 -5.86 -8.52 -11.83
C ILE A 66 -5.98 -7.10 -12.39
N ILE A 67 -4.87 -6.35 -12.42
CA ILE A 67 -4.89 -4.98 -12.94
C ILE A 67 -5.09 -4.93 -14.45
N THR A 68 -4.39 -5.78 -15.20
CA THR A 68 -4.30 -5.69 -16.67
C THR A 68 -5.31 -6.55 -17.43
N LYS A 69 -5.79 -7.65 -16.82
CA LYS A 69 -6.73 -8.59 -17.43
C LYS A 69 -8.13 -8.47 -16.85
N SER A 70 -8.24 -8.27 -15.55
CA SER A 70 -9.55 -8.01 -14.92
C SER A 70 -9.94 -6.53 -14.94
N CYS A 71 -9.08 -5.66 -15.49
CA CYS A 71 -9.32 -4.24 -15.70
C CYS A 71 -9.90 -3.51 -14.48
N ILE A 72 -9.44 -3.83 -13.26
CA ILE A 72 -10.00 -3.26 -12.02
C ILE A 72 -9.84 -1.73 -11.90
N TYR A 73 -8.97 -1.14 -12.72
CA TYR A 73 -8.79 0.31 -12.84
C TYR A 73 -9.16 0.82 -14.24
N GLY A 74 -9.83 0.02 -15.06
CA GLY A 74 -10.06 0.27 -16.47
C GLY A 74 -8.97 -0.31 -17.37
N ASP A 75 -9.11 -0.09 -18.68
CA ASP A 75 -8.19 -0.60 -19.68
C ASP A 75 -6.78 -0.05 -19.52
N VAL A 76 -5.81 -0.95 -19.42
CA VAL A 76 -4.39 -0.61 -19.37
C VAL A 76 -3.85 -0.47 -20.79
N ASN A 77 -3.27 0.68 -21.10
CA ASN A 77 -2.56 0.91 -22.37
C ASN A 77 -1.16 0.28 -22.33
N CYS A 78 -0.41 0.54 -21.27
CA CYS A 78 0.88 -0.10 -21.02
C CYS A 78 1.20 -0.13 -19.52
N TRP A 79 2.09 -1.03 -19.13
CA TRP A 79 2.58 -1.15 -17.76
C TRP A 79 4.02 -1.64 -17.75
N MET A 80 4.75 -1.33 -16.69
CA MET A 80 6.08 -1.85 -16.41
C MET A 80 6.26 -1.96 -14.90
N TYR A 81 7.22 -2.78 -14.45
CA TYR A 81 7.60 -2.78 -13.05
C TYR A 81 9.09 -3.00 -12.87
N SER A 82 9.62 -2.52 -11.76
CA SER A 82 10.95 -2.85 -11.27
C SER A 82 10.83 -3.50 -9.89
N ILE A 83 11.77 -4.39 -9.57
CA ILE A 83 11.89 -4.99 -8.24
C ILE A 83 13.16 -4.45 -7.61
N GLU A 84 13.02 -3.85 -6.44
CA GLU A 84 14.11 -3.37 -5.60
C GLU A 84 14.36 -4.38 -4.47
N TRP A 85 15.57 -4.93 -4.44
CA TRP A 85 16.04 -5.80 -3.36
C TRP A 85 16.87 -4.96 -2.38
N GLN A 86 16.38 -4.80 -1.16
CA GLN A 86 17.08 -4.06 -0.13
C GLN A 86 17.83 -5.05 0.79
N LYS A 87 19.09 -4.77 1.15
CA LYS A 87 19.97 -5.73 1.87
C LYS A 87 19.41 -6.30 3.18
N ARG A 88 18.48 -5.59 3.83
CA ARG A 88 17.85 -5.97 5.10
C ARG A 88 16.33 -5.86 5.06
N ASP A 89 15.78 -5.62 3.88
CA ASP A 89 14.39 -5.25 3.68
C ASP A 89 13.80 -6.16 2.60
N PHE A 90 12.51 -6.40 2.70
CA PHE A 90 11.83 -7.31 1.78
C PHE A 90 11.76 -6.72 0.37
N PRO A 91 11.70 -7.58 -0.67
CA PRO A 91 11.61 -7.10 -2.05
C PRO A 91 10.41 -6.17 -2.22
N ARG A 92 10.63 -5.07 -2.94
CA ARG A 92 9.61 -4.07 -3.25
C ARG A 92 9.44 -3.98 -4.75
N ALA A 93 8.21 -4.07 -5.21
CA ALA A 93 7.85 -3.81 -6.60
C ALA A 93 7.37 -2.36 -6.73
N HIS A 94 7.88 -1.69 -7.76
CA HIS A 94 7.39 -0.41 -8.23
C HIS A 94 6.72 -0.67 -9.57
N ILE A 95 5.39 -0.62 -9.63
CA ILE A 95 4.60 -0.92 -10.82
C ILE A 95 4.09 0.40 -11.39
N LEU A 96 4.47 0.74 -12.61
CA LEU A 96 3.95 1.89 -13.34
C LEU A 96 2.90 1.42 -14.34
N ILE A 97 1.73 2.06 -14.33
CA ILE A 97 0.58 1.70 -15.16
C ILE A 97 0.08 2.95 -15.86
N ARG A 98 -0.15 2.85 -17.15
CA ARG A 98 -0.82 3.87 -17.95
C ARG A 98 -2.15 3.32 -18.45
N LEU A 99 -3.24 3.95 -18.03
CA LEU A 99 -4.58 3.61 -18.51
C LEU A 99 -4.81 4.22 -19.90
N LYS A 100 -5.67 3.59 -20.71
CA LYS A 100 -6.16 4.16 -21.97
C LYS A 100 -6.98 5.43 -21.68
N GLU A 101 -7.92 5.32 -20.75
CA GLU A 101 -8.78 6.42 -20.34
C GLU A 101 -8.23 7.18 -19.13
N LYS A 102 -8.43 8.50 -19.13
CA LYS A 102 -8.04 9.34 -18.01
C LYS A 102 -9.04 9.21 -16.87
N ILE A 103 -8.55 8.84 -15.69
CA ILE A 103 -9.33 9.03 -14.45
C ILE A 103 -9.53 10.54 -14.25
N ARG A 104 -10.80 10.96 -14.31
CA ARG A 104 -11.22 12.33 -14.06
C ARG A 104 -11.02 12.64 -12.58
N ARG A 105 -10.83 13.93 -12.24
CA ARG A 105 -10.60 14.34 -10.84
C ARG A 105 -11.74 13.87 -9.92
N ALA A 106 -12.99 13.97 -10.37
CA ALA A 106 -14.17 13.50 -9.65
C ALA A 106 -14.13 12.00 -9.34
N ASP A 107 -13.53 11.20 -10.22
CA ASP A 107 -13.54 9.74 -10.10
C ASP A 107 -12.36 9.18 -9.29
N VAL A 108 -11.35 9.99 -8.94
CA VAL A 108 -10.12 9.54 -8.26
C VAL A 108 -10.42 8.72 -7.01
N HIS A 109 -11.47 9.08 -6.28
CA HIS A 109 -11.92 8.39 -5.07
C HIS A 109 -12.45 6.97 -5.30
N ASN A 110 -12.81 6.60 -6.52
CA ASN A 110 -13.22 5.25 -6.86
C ASN A 110 -12.01 4.31 -7.04
N PHE A 111 -10.86 4.87 -7.43
CA PHE A 111 -9.65 4.10 -7.71
C PHE A 111 -8.72 4.03 -6.49
N ILE A 112 -8.53 5.15 -5.78
CA ILE A 112 -7.58 5.28 -4.68
C ILE A 112 -8.31 5.69 -3.40
N ARG A 113 -8.25 4.85 -2.37
CA ARG A 113 -8.83 5.12 -1.04
C ARG A 113 -7.83 4.82 0.07
N ALA A 114 -7.52 5.81 0.89
CA ALA A 114 -6.67 5.64 2.07
C ALA A 114 -7.53 5.34 3.31
N GLU A 115 -8.47 4.40 3.18
CA GLU A 115 -9.51 4.10 4.18
C GLU A 115 -9.31 2.69 4.72
N ILE A 116 -9.55 2.51 6.03
CA ILE A 116 -9.63 1.17 6.63
C ILE A 116 -10.95 0.55 6.16
N PRO A 117 -10.96 -0.72 5.70
CA PRO A 117 -12.19 -1.37 5.26
C PRO A 117 -13.24 -1.38 6.37
N ASP A 118 -14.51 -1.47 6.01
CA ASP A 118 -15.58 -1.61 6.99
C ASP A 118 -15.69 -3.08 7.43
N ILE A 119 -15.70 -3.33 8.75
CA ILE A 119 -15.76 -4.68 9.31
C ILE A 119 -17.05 -5.43 8.94
N GLN A 120 -18.16 -4.72 8.79
CA GLN A 120 -19.46 -5.30 8.43
C GLN A 120 -19.53 -5.60 6.93
N LYS A 121 -18.98 -4.72 6.09
CA LYS A 121 -19.02 -4.90 4.62
C LYS A 121 -17.96 -5.87 4.10
N GLY A 122 -16.86 -6.04 4.83
CA GLY A 122 -15.72 -6.84 4.37
C GLY A 122 -14.82 -7.29 5.51
N PRO A 123 -15.28 -8.22 6.38
CA PRO A 123 -14.55 -8.63 7.58
C PRO A 123 -13.16 -9.19 7.28
N VAL A 124 -13.02 -9.96 6.18
CA VAL A 124 -11.73 -10.53 5.76
C VAL A 124 -10.73 -9.44 5.36
N LEU A 125 -11.17 -8.46 4.56
CA LEU A 125 -10.32 -7.34 4.16
C LEU A 125 -9.98 -6.44 5.36
N PHE A 126 -10.94 -6.23 6.26
CA PHE A 126 -10.73 -5.51 7.51
C PHE A 126 -9.68 -6.20 8.39
N GLU A 127 -9.75 -7.51 8.56
CA GLU A 127 -8.79 -8.27 9.36
C GLU A 127 -7.38 -8.18 8.75
N ILE A 128 -7.25 -8.42 7.45
CA ILE A 128 -5.97 -8.32 6.72
C ILE A 128 -5.40 -6.91 6.84
N ALA A 129 -6.22 -5.88 6.60
CA ALA A 129 -5.79 -4.49 6.68
C ALA A 129 -5.42 -4.08 8.11
N SER A 130 -6.19 -4.49 9.11
CA SER A 130 -5.94 -4.14 10.51
C SER A 130 -4.69 -4.82 11.06
N LYS A 131 -4.46 -6.08 10.67
CA LYS A 131 -3.32 -6.87 11.13
C LYS A 131 -2.01 -6.47 10.46
N HIS A 132 -2.07 -5.97 9.22
CA HIS A 132 -0.88 -5.80 8.40
C HIS A 132 -0.64 -4.35 7.96
N MET A 133 -1.69 -3.57 7.72
CA MET A 133 -1.59 -2.23 7.13
C MET A 133 -1.79 -1.09 8.14
N ILE A 134 -2.12 -1.40 9.39
CA ILE A 134 -2.21 -0.44 10.48
C ILE A 134 -1.00 -0.60 11.40
N TYR A 135 -0.25 0.48 11.56
CA TYR A 135 0.79 0.57 12.58
C TYR A 135 0.31 1.52 13.68
N GLY A 136 0.72 1.26 14.92
CA GLY A 136 0.37 2.10 16.06
C GLY A 136 0.86 3.55 15.88
N PRO A 137 0.24 4.51 16.58
CA PRO A 137 0.54 5.92 16.39
C PRO A 137 1.96 6.25 16.85
N CYS A 138 2.79 6.81 15.96
CA CYS A 138 4.07 7.42 16.34
C CYS A 138 3.91 8.91 16.65
N GLY A 139 4.98 9.58 17.07
CA GLY A 139 4.96 10.99 17.43
C GLY A 139 4.86 11.17 18.95
N ALA A 140 4.12 12.19 19.38
CA ALA A 140 3.86 12.44 20.79
C ALA A 140 3.21 11.25 21.51
N LEU A 141 2.46 10.42 20.78
CA LEU A 141 1.76 9.26 21.32
C LEU A 141 2.65 8.04 21.54
N ASN A 142 3.75 7.93 20.78
CA ASN A 142 4.74 6.88 20.99
C ASN A 142 6.08 7.29 20.38
N MET A 143 6.97 7.77 21.25
CA MET A 143 8.33 8.22 20.92
C MET A 143 9.29 7.05 20.62
N LYS A 144 8.92 5.82 20.98
CA LYS A 144 9.78 4.63 20.84
C LYS A 144 9.78 4.05 19.43
N TYR A 145 8.92 4.52 18.53
CA TYR A 145 8.89 4.01 17.16
C TYR A 145 10.19 4.33 16.40
N PRO A 146 10.71 3.41 15.57
CA PRO A 146 11.96 3.61 14.81
C PRO A 146 11.94 4.80 13.84
N CYS A 147 10.74 5.29 13.49
CA CYS A 147 10.61 6.45 12.62
C CYS A 147 10.93 7.77 13.32
N MET A 148 10.94 7.84 14.66
CA MET A 148 11.15 9.08 15.40
C MET A 148 12.62 9.54 15.30
N LYS A 149 12.83 10.78 14.83
CA LYS A 149 14.12 11.49 14.84
C LYS A 149 13.92 12.86 15.46
N ASP A 150 14.79 13.24 16.38
CA ASP A 150 14.74 14.56 17.05
C ASP A 150 13.34 14.92 17.59
N LYS A 151 12.69 13.92 18.24
CA LYS A 151 11.33 14.00 18.79
C LYS A 151 10.22 14.28 17.76
N LYS A 152 10.51 14.21 16.46
CA LYS A 152 9.54 14.37 15.37
C LYS A 152 9.52 13.14 14.46
N CYS A 153 8.37 12.87 13.86
CA CYS A 153 8.29 11.87 12.80
C CYS A 153 8.62 12.58 11.46
N PRO A 154 9.77 12.30 10.81
CA PRO A 154 10.13 12.90 9.53
C PRO A 154 9.14 12.51 8.43
N LYS A 155 8.43 11.40 8.58
CA LYS A 155 7.37 10.93 7.67
C LYS A 155 6.02 11.64 7.88
N ARG A 156 5.92 12.59 8.82
CA ARG A 156 4.74 13.42 9.10
C ARG A 156 3.48 12.62 9.46
N TYR A 157 3.62 11.54 10.23
CA TYR A 157 2.47 10.83 10.81
C TYR A 157 2.11 11.41 12.18
N ARG A 158 0.81 11.57 12.51
CA ARG A 158 -0.38 11.24 11.70
C ARG A 158 -0.64 12.29 10.61
N ARG A 159 -0.99 11.82 9.41
CA ARG A 159 -1.41 12.68 8.30
C ARG A 159 -2.75 13.33 8.64
N GLU A 160 -2.95 14.57 8.17
CA GLU A 160 -4.19 15.31 8.35
C GLU A 160 -5.38 14.58 7.71
N MET A 161 -6.56 14.77 8.32
CA MET A 161 -7.81 14.29 7.77
C MET A 161 -8.32 15.32 6.75
N ILE A 162 -8.46 14.90 5.50
CA ILE A 162 -8.91 15.74 4.39
C ILE A 162 -10.02 15.03 3.61
N CYS A 163 -11.01 15.79 3.15
CA CYS A 163 -12.22 15.24 2.51
C CYS A 163 -12.04 14.91 1.03
N GLU A 164 -11.00 15.43 0.37
CA GLU A 164 -10.72 15.19 -1.06
C GLU A 164 -9.23 14.97 -1.30
N THR A 165 -8.90 14.26 -2.38
CA THR A 165 -7.52 13.94 -2.75
C THR A 165 -6.95 15.11 -3.51
N GLN A 166 -5.91 15.73 -2.97
CA GLN A 166 -5.25 16.90 -3.56
C GLN A 166 -3.91 16.51 -4.17
N THR A 167 -3.57 17.12 -5.31
CA THR A 167 -2.23 17.00 -5.89
C THR A 167 -1.38 18.10 -5.28
N ALA A 168 -0.33 17.76 -4.53
CA ALA A 168 0.56 18.76 -3.94
C ALA A 168 1.63 19.22 -4.95
N GLU A 169 2.18 20.40 -4.71
CA GLU A 169 3.22 21.02 -5.54
C GLU A 169 4.54 20.23 -5.54
N ASP A 170 4.84 19.51 -4.46
CA ASP A 170 6.00 18.62 -4.35
C ASP A 170 5.84 17.27 -5.10
N GLY A 171 4.70 17.09 -5.78
CA GLY A 171 4.36 15.87 -6.51
C GLY A 171 3.83 14.73 -5.64
N TYR A 172 3.76 14.89 -4.31
CA TYR A 172 3.22 13.87 -3.41
C TYR A 172 1.72 14.12 -3.14
N PRO A 173 0.81 13.27 -3.63
CA PRO A 173 -0.62 13.50 -3.44
C PRO A 173 -1.01 13.41 -1.96
N LEU A 174 -1.85 14.33 -1.53
CA LEU A 174 -2.55 14.24 -0.26
C LEU A 174 -3.85 13.46 -0.49
N TYR A 175 -3.90 12.20 -0.06
CA TYR A 175 -5.10 11.39 -0.22
C TYR A 175 -6.19 11.73 0.79
N ARG A 176 -7.44 11.66 0.33
CA ARG A 176 -8.62 11.71 1.21
C ARG A 176 -8.50 10.74 2.38
N ARG A 177 -8.78 11.24 3.58
CA ARG A 177 -8.83 10.51 4.86
C ARG A 177 -10.04 10.99 5.66
N ARG A 178 -11.11 10.19 5.66
CA ARG A 178 -12.36 10.52 6.35
C ARG A 178 -12.18 10.44 7.87
N ASN A 179 -12.85 11.35 8.58
CA ASN A 179 -12.86 11.32 10.03
C ASN A 179 -13.99 10.39 10.51
N PRO A 180 -13.70 9.28 11.20
CA PRO A 180 -14.73 8.38 11.70
C PRO A 180 -15.70 9.06 12.68
N ASN A 181 -15.30 10.16 13.32
CA ASN A 181 -16.12 10.88 14.30
C ASN A 181 -17.01 11.97 13.67
N LYS A 182 -16.97 12.17 12.35
CA LYS A 182 -17.80 13.18 11.65
C LYS A 182 -18.82 12.57 10.68
N GLU A 183 -18.83 11.25 10.49
CA GLU A 183 -19.73 10.55 9.57
C GLU A 183 -20.55 9.47 10.29
N ALA A 184 -21.19 9.84 11.41
CA ALA A 184 -22.42 9.19 11.86
C ALA A 184 -23.60 10.00 11.32
N VAL A 185 -23.82 9.94 10.00
CA VAL A 185 -25.08 10.32 9.33
C VAL A 185 -25.29 9.36 8.17
#